data_AF-A0A529KPS2-F1
#
_entry.id   AF-A0A529KPS2-F1
#
_cell.length_a   1.000
_cell.length_b   1.000
_cell.length_c   1.000
_cell.angle_alpha   90.00
_cell.angle_beta   90.00
_cell.angle_gamma   90.00
#
_symmetry.space_group_name_H-M   'P 1'
#
loop_
_entity.id
_entity.type
_entity.pdbx_description
1 polymer ?
#
loop_
_entity_poly.entity_id
_entity_poly.type
_entity_poly.pdbx_seq_one_letter_code
_entity_poly.pdbx_strand_id
1 'polypeptide(L)'
;MIAHAVWLYYRFPLSLRLVEEMLLERAIVVSYETIRRWGKKFGPDYARRLRRKQPSRDDIWHLDEVVITIASRKHWLWRAVDQDGYVLDEIVQN
;
A
#
# COMPACT_ATOMS: atom_id res chain seq x y z
N MET A 1 -9.23 13.61 -5.77
CA MET A 1 -7.82 13.57 -6.19
C MET A 1 -6.85 13.38 -5.02
N ILE A 2 -6.75 14.30 -4.06
CA ILE A 2 -5.83 14.17 -2.90
C ILE A 2 -6.08 12.88 -2.09
N ALA A 3 -7.34 12.63 -1.72
CA ALA A 3 -7.73 11.40 -1.00
C ALA A 3 -7.36 10.12 -1.77
N HIS A 4 -7.39 10.15 -3.10
CA HIS A 4 -7.03 9.02 -3.94
C HIS A 4 -5.50 8.81 -3.99
N ALA A 5 -4.72 9.89 -4.08
CA ALA A 5 -3.26 9.82 -4.00
C ALA A 5 -2.79 9.30 -2.63
N VAL A 6 -3.42 9.75 -1.54
CA VAL A 6 -3.17 9.23 -0.18
C VAL A 6 -3.60 7.77 -0.07
N TRP A 7 -4.73 7.38 -0.66
CA TRP A 7 -5.15 5.97 -0.68
C TRP A 7 -4.16 5.08 -1.46
N LEU A 8 -3.67 5.53 -2.62
CA LEU A 8 -2.66 4.82 -3.40
C LEU A 8 -1.36 4.61 -2.62
N TYR A 9 -0.93 5.61 -1.84
CA TYR A 9 0.21 5.49 -0.93
C TYR A 9 0.04 4.37 0.10
N TYR A 10 -1.18 4.14 0.61
CA TYR A 10 -1.45 3.05 1.55
C TYR A 10 -1.66 1.69 0.87
N ARG A 11 -2.03 1.70 -0.41
CA ARG A 11 -2.39 0.50 -1.17
C ARG A 11 -1.22 -0.13 -1.90
N PHE A 12 -0.25 0.68 -2.31
CA PHE A 12 0.89 0.30 -3.14
C PHE A 12 2.21 0.75 -2.48
N PRO A 13 3.35 0.14 -2.81
CA PRO A 13 4.66 0.53 -2.27
C PRO A 13 5.17 1.84 -2.91
N LEU A 14 4.35 2.88 -2.90
CA LEU A 14 4.73 4.20 -3.41
C LEU A 14 5.57 4.94 -2.37
N SER A 15 6.67 5.54 -2.82
CA SER A 15 7.36 6.52 -2.00
C SER A 15 6.51 7.80 -1.92
N LEU A 16 6.62 8.53 -0.81
CA LEU A 16 5.95 9.83 -0.68
C LEU A 16 6.41 10.85 -1.75
N ARG A 17 7.60 10.69 -2.33
CA ARG A 17 8.10 11.49 -3.46
C ARG A 17 7.35 11.18 -4.75
N LEU A 18 7.08 9.90 -5.00
CA LEU A 18 6.26 9.50 -6.14
C LEU A 18 4.83 10.04 -6.01
N VAL A 19 4.28 10.06 -4.79
CA VAL A 19 2.96 10.68 -4.53
C VAL A 19 2.97 12.20 -4.75
N GLU A 20 4.07 12.87 -4.40
CA GLU A 20 4.31 14.30 -4.68
C GLU A 20 4.32 14.57 -6.19
N GLU A 21 5.03 13.77 -6.97
CA GLU A 21 5.07 13.84 -8.45
C GLU A 21 3.69 13.59 -9.08
N MET A 22 2.96 12.57 -8.63
CA MET A 22 1.61 12.27 -9.13
C MET A 22 0.60 13.41 -8.89
N LEU A 23 0.78 14.16 -7.80
CA LEU A 23 -0.03 15.34 -7.52
C LEU A 23 0.43 16.54 -8.35
N LEU A 24 1.75 16.68 -8.57
CA LEU A 24 2.33 17.71 -9.42
C LEU A 24 1.85 17.61 -10.88
N GLU A 25 1.81 16.41 -11.46
CA GLU A 25 1.25 16.15 -12.80
C GLU A 25 -0.20 16.63 -12.95
N ARG A 26 -0.93 16.71 -11.83
CA ARG A 26 -2.31 17.19 -11.75
C ARG A 26 -2.41 18.66 -11.36
N ALA A 27 -1.31 19.41 -11.46
CA ALA A 27 -1.16 20.81 -11.05
C ALA A 27 -1.43 21.08 -9.55
N ILE A 28 -1.27 20.06 -8.70
CA ILE A 28 -1.41 20.18 -7.24
C ILE A 28 -0.01 20.20 -6.62
N VAL A 29 0.48 21.40 -6.30
CA VAL A 29 1.79 21.59 -5.67
C VAL A 29 1.65 21.42 -4.16
N VAL A 30 2.16 20.31 -3.63
CA VAL A 30 2.21 20.02 -2.20
C VAL A 30 3.55 19.42 -1.83
N SER A 31 4.02 19.71 -0.62
CA SER A 31 5.27 19.11 -0.14
C SER A 31 5.06 17.66 0.31
N TYR A 32 6.12 16.86 0.22
CA TYR A 32 6.27 15.57 0.92
C TYR A 32 5.77 15.60 2.37
N GLU A 33 6.06 16.66 3.14
CA GLU A 33 5.60 16.76 4.54
C GLU A 33 4.08 16.83 4.64
N THR A 34 3.43 17.53 3.71
CA THR A 34 1.97 17.65 3.64
C THR A 34 1.35 16.27 3.42
N ILE A 35 1.89 15.49 2.48
CA ILE A 35 1.44 14.13 2.19
C ILE A 35 1.65 13.24 3.41
N ARG A 36 2.79 13.35 4.09
CA ARG A 36 3.07 12.60 5.33
C ARG A 36 2.06 12.93 6.44
N ARG A 37 1.70 14.20 6.61
CA ARG A 37 0.70 14.64 7.61
C ARG A 37 -0.70 14.10 7.27
N TRP A 38 -1.09 14.11 6.00
CA TRP A 38 -2.33 13.48 5.55
C TRP A 38 -2.31 11.98 5.79
N GLY A 39 -1.19 11.31 5.53
CA GLY A 39 -1.03 9.90 5.85
C GLY A 39 -1.26 9.63 7.34
N LYS A 40 -0.61 10.39 8.23
CA LYS A 40 -0.85 10.25 9.68
C LYS A 40 -2.31 10.46 10.08
N LYS A 41 -3.00 11.42 9.46
CA LYS A 41 -4.39 11.77 9.78
C LYS A 41 -5.40 10.74 9.27
N PHE A 42 -5.29 10.35 8.00
CA PHE A 42 -6.30 9.53 7.31
C PHE A 42 -5.88 8.07 7.15
N GLY A 43 -4.59 7.77 7.29
CA GLY A 43 -4.01 6.43 7.15
C GLY A 43 -4.69 5.36 8.00
N PRO A 44 -5.00 5.60 9.28
CA PRO A 44 -5.71 4.61 10.09
C PRO A 44 -7.09 4.25 9.52
N ASP A 45 -7.83 5.21 8.96
CA ASP A 45 -9.13 4.94 8.32
C ASP A 45 -8.98 4.19 7.01
N TYR A 46 -7.97 4.55 6.19
CA TYR A 46 -7.68 3.83 4.96
C TYR A 46 -7.22 2.39 5.25
N ALA A 47 -6.30 2.18 6.19
CA ALA A 47 -5.86 0.85 6.59
C ALA A 47 -7.01 -0.01 7.13
N ARG A 48 -7.93 0.56 7.93
CA ARG A 48 -9.13 -0.14 8.40
C ARG A 48 -10.08 -0.50 7.27
N ARG A 49 -10.29 0.39 6.30
CA ARG A 49 -11.12 0.11 5.11
C ARG A 49 -10.46 -0.91 4.18
N LEU A 50 -9.14 -0.88 4.09
CA LEU A 50 -8.39 -1.86 3.32
C LEU A 50 -8.46 -3.26 3.94
N ARG A 51 -8.44 -3.36 5.27
CA ARG A 51 -8.65 -4.63 6.00
C ARG A 51 -10.10 -5.14 6.04
N ARG A 52 -11.04 -4.46 5.38
CA ARG A 52 -12.49 -4.70 5.56
C ARG A 52 -13.15 -5.61 4.54
N LYS A 53 -12.46 -6.08 3.49
CA LYS A 53 -13.05 -7.08 2.62
C LYS A 53 -13.01 -8.43 3.32
N GLN A 54 -14.18 -8.94 3.70
CA GLN A 54 -14.30 -10.33 4.11
C GLN A 54 -14.01 -11.20 2.89
N PRO A 55 -13.12 -12.21 2.99
CA PRO A 55 -12.87 -13.13 1.90
C PRO A 55 -14.19 -13.74 1.42
N SER A 56 -14.54 -13.54 0.16
CA SER A 56 -15.66 -14.22 -0.47
C SER A 56 -15.18 -15.54 -1.09
N ARG A 57 -16.08 -16.53 -1.20
CA ARG A 57 -15.77 -17.81 -1.86
C ARG A 57 -15.52 -17.64 -3.36
N ASP A 58 -15.97 -16.53 -3.93
CA ASP A 58 -15.80 -16.19 -5.35
C ASP A 58 -14.57 -15.30 -5.60
N ASP A 59 -13.79 -14.97 -4.57
CA ASP A 59 -12.58 -14.15 -4.75
C ASP A 59 -11.46 -14.98 -5.37
N ILE A 60 -10.89 -14.47 -6.47
CA ILE A 60 -9.66 -15.00 -7.04
C ILE A 60 -8.49 -14.54 -6.16
N TRP A 61 -7.66 -15.48 -5.72
CA TRP A 61 -6.49 -15.20 -4.89
C TRP A 61 -5.22 -15.32 -5.74
N HIS A 62 -4.34 -14.34 -5.56
CA HIS A 62 -3.01 -14.30 -6.13
C HIS A 62 -1.99 -14.48 -5.01
N LEU A 63 -1.09 -15.44 -5.16
CA LEU A 63 0.06 -15.60 -4.27
C LEU A 63 1.28 -15.01 -4.96
N ASP A 64 1.95 -14.07 -4.31
CA ASP A 64 3.23 -13.53 -4.75
C ASP A 64 4.37 -13.94 -3.81
N GLU A 65 5.51 -14.20 -4.43
CA GLU A 65 6.76 -14.58 -3.77
C GLU A 65 7.83 -13.56 -4.15
N VAL A 66 8.41 -12.90 -3.14
CA VAL A 66 9.41 -11.84 -3.34
C VAL A 66 10.56 -12.02 -2.36
N VAL A 67 11.80 -11.91 -2.85
CA VAL A 67 12.98 -11.86 -1.98
C VAL A 67 13.20 -10.43 -1.48
N ILE A 68 13.13 -10.25 -0.17
CA ILE A 68 13.38 -8.96 0.50
C ILE A 68 14.66 -9.02 1.33
N THR A 69 15.31 -7.87 1.54
CA THR A 69 16.47 -7.77 2.43
C THR A 69 16.10 -7.02 3.70
N ILE A 70 16.20 -7.69 4.86
CA ILE A 70 15.96 -7.11 6.18
C ILE A 70 17.26 -7.25 6.98
N ALA A 71 17.76 -6.15 7.54
CA ALA A 71 19.00 -6.14 8.33
C ALA A 71 20.19 -6.88 7.63
N SER A 72 20.34 -6.65 6.32
CA SER A 72 21.38 -7.26 5.47
C SER A 72 21.25 -8.78 5.27
N ARG A 73 20.13 -9.40 5.65
CA ARG A 73 19.82 -10.81 5.38
C ARG A 73 18.69 -10.90 4.36
N LYS A 74 18.78 -11.89 3.46
CA LYS A 74 17.71 -12.19 2.50
C LYS A 74 16.61 -12.99 3.21
N HIS A 75 15.36 -12.66 2.90
CA HIS A 75 14.17 -13.35 3.38
C HIS A 75 13.21 -13.54 2.21
N TRP A 76 12.40 -14.59 2.28
CA TRP A 76 11.28 -14.83 1.38
C TRP A 76 10.03 -14.21 1.98
N LEU A 77 9.42 -13.29 1.24
CA LEU A 77 8.11 -12.73 1.54
C LEU A 77 7.09 -13.45 0.66
N TRP A 78 6.15 -14.12 1.32
CA TRP A 78 4.95 -14.68 0.70
C TRP A 78 3.79 -13.75 1.01
N ARG A 79 3.07 -13.29 -0.01
CA ARG A 79 1.89 -12.45 0.17
C ARG A 79 0.72 -13.02 -0.60
N ALA A 80 -0.38 -13.26 0.10
CA ALA A 80 -1.65 -13.59 -0.50
C ALA A 80 -2.45 -12.30 -0.70
N VAL A 81 -2.85 -12.00 -1.92
CA VAL A 81 -3.72 -10.87 -2.26
C VAL A 81 -4.93 -11.34 -3.04
N ASP A 82 -6.05 -10.66 -2.94
CA ASP A 82 -7.21 -10.94 -3.80
C ASP A 82 -7.13 -10.22 -5.16
N GLN A 83 -8.12 -10.41 -6.02
CA GLN A 83 -8.24 -9.76 -7.34
C GLN A 83 -8.31 -8.22 -7.30
N ASP A 84 -8.80 -7.65 -6.21
CA ASP A 84 -8.81 -6.20 -5.97
C ASP A 84 -7.48 -5.74 -5.31
N GLY A 85 -6.58 -6.71 -5.09
CA GLY A 85 -5.28 -6.70 -4.42
C GLY A 85 -5.31 -6.29 -2.95
N TYR A 86 -6.41 -6.55 -2.25
CA TYR A 86 -6.40 -6.57 -0.79
C TYR A 86 -5.49 -7.67 -0.30
N VAL A 87 -4.61 -7.32 0.64
CA VAL A 87 -3.72 -8.28 1.29
C VAL A 87 -4.54 -9.13 2.26
N LEU A 88 -4.58 -10.42 1.99
CA LEU A 88 -5.25 -11.43 2.82
C LEU A 88 -4.31 -11.96 3.89
N ASP A 89 -3.04 -12.23 3.55
CA ASP A 89 -2.03 -12.74 4.46
C ASP A 89 -0.59 -12.40 4.00
N GLU A 90 0.34 -12.30 4.95
CA GLU A 90 1.76 -11.99 4.71
C GLU A 90 2.65 -12.83 5.64
N ILE A 91 3.55 -13.64 5.06
CA ILE A 91 4.48 -14.50 5.79
C ILE A 91 5.91 -14.19 5.36
N VAL A 92 6.80 -14.00 6.35
CA VAL A 92 8.24 -13.83 6.13
C VAL A 92 8.96 -15.10 6.57
N GLN A 93 9.75 -15.69 5.67
CA GLN A 93 10.56 -16.87 5.90
C GLN A 93 12.05 -16.55 5.71
N ASN A 94 12.90 -17.10 6.59
CA ASN A 94 14.37 -16.91 6.57
C ASN A 94 15.07 -17.75 5.51
#